data_AF-A0A952C384-F1
#
_entry.id   AF-A0A952C384-F1
#
_cell.length_a   1.000
_cell.length_b   1.000
_cell.length_c   1.000
_cell.angle_alpha   90.00
_cell.angle_beta   90.00
_cell.angle_gamma   90.00
#
_symmetry.space_group_name_H-M   'P 1'
#
loop_
_entity.id
_entity.type
_entity.pdbx_description
1 polymer ?
#
loop_
_entity_poly.entity_id
_entity_poly.type
_entity_poly.pdbx_seq_one_letter_code
_entity_poly.pdbx_strand_id
1 'polypeptide(L)'
;MRRIIWIGILLGAACSVLFAGLATTGQVAVAQVEPLPTPAPMVDAACRGCHGEKTDELVLASGEILPLGVDLAQLTVSPHSSAAAHPVPCTSCHVNETRYRYPHEENPAQTLAEFRGNVSDSCQECHYPHTPFHEIEQADYTPPTCVDCHGGHDIAGVESMAESVPANCLACHDDQSTEWVAEFLHPLPGFGVGSAEFAGSMRCAGCHEEKFFTWRDTLHARIVQDVAREVDAVVGDFELEDPDRSFTLDDVSYTIGGRLRQLYMTRTVSDTFEILPAQWNVETQEWVPYHLDDGETNDWLQECSGCHVTGLDSETWTFVEFGVGCESCHGTGAAHAADPENVKPYAEVDDQVCGA
;
A
#
# COMPACT_ATOMS: atom_id res chain seq x y z
N MET A 1 62.30 -29.84 -34.21
CA MET A 1 63.24 -30.81 -34.80
C MET A 1 62.57 -32.17 -34.87
N ARG A 2 62.45 -32.70 -36.08
CA ARG A 2 62.46 -34.13 -36.46
C ARG A 2 61.52 -35.10 -35.70
N ARG A 3 60.49 -35.63 -36.39
CA ARG A 3 60.47 -37.00 -36.99
C ARG A 3 59.75 -37.99 -36.04
N ILE A 4 59.04 -39.05 -36.43
CA ILE A 4 58.87 -39.82 -37.67
C ILE A 4 57.61 -40.70 -37.51
N ILE A 5 56.94 -40.99 -38.62
CA ILE A 5 55.86 -41.97 -38.85
C ILE A 5 56.45 -43.38 -39.05
N TRP A 6 55.84 -44.45 -38.51
CA TRP A 6 55.86 -45.86 -39.01
C TRP A 6 54.63 -46.59 -38.41
N ILE A 7 53.58 -47.03 -39.11
CA ILE A 7 53.37 -48.09 -40.14
C ILE A 7 53.42 -49.53 -39.60
N GLY A 8 52.36 -50.31 -39.90
CA GLY A 8 52.42 -51.79 -40.10
C GLY A 8 51.67 -52.63 -39.06
N ILE A 9 50.38 -52.99 -39.20
CA ILE A 9 49.74 -54.08 -39.99
C ILE A 9 50.08 -55.52 -39.50
N LEU A 10 49.03 -56.29 -39.20
CA LEU A 10 48.71 -57.71 -39.55
C LEU A 10 48.18 -58.51 -38.34
N LEU A 11 46.89 -58.83 -38.30
CA LEU A 11 46.22 -60.03 -38.89
C LEU A 11 46.38 -61.29 -38.02
N GLY A 12 45.27 -61.80 -37.50
CA GLY A 12 45.21 -63.07 -36.77
C GLY A 12 43.80 -63.41 -36.32
N ALA A 13 42.96 -63.82 -37.28
CA ALA A 13 41.66 -64.42 -36.99
C ALA A 13 41.85 -65.82 -36.38
N ALA A 14 41.24 -66.06 -35.22
CA ALA A 14 40.99 -67.41 -34.71
C ALA A 14 39.56 -67.48 -34.18
N CYS A 15 38.77 -68.27 -34.90
CA CYS A 15 37.39 -68.63 -34.66
C CYS A 15 37.29 -69.51 -33.40
N SER A 16 36.39 -69.20 -32.47
CA SER A 16 35.93 -70.16 -31.44
C SER A 16 34.57 -69.75 -30.86
N VAL A 17 33.54 -70.37 -31.42
CA VAL A 17 32.38 -71.01 -30.77
C VAL A 17 31.69 -70.26 -29.62
N LEU A 18 30.47 -69.81 -29.95
CA LEU A 18 29.41 -69.38 -29.05
C LEU A 18 29.12 -70.37 -27.91
N PHE A 19 29.21 -69.89 -26.67
CA PHE A 19 28.37 -70.34 -25.57
C PHE A 19 27.42 -69.19 -25.21
N ALA A 20 26.15 -69.34 -25.60
CA ALA A 20 25.08 -68.46 -25.17
C ALA A 20 24.73 -68.78 -23.70
N GLY A 21 25.32 -68.04 -22.77
CA GLY A 21 24.92 -67.96 -21.37
C GLY A 21 24.50 -66.53 -21.06
N LEU A 22 23.20 -66.24 -21.16
CA LEU A 22 22.60 -65.00 -20.66
C LEU A 22 22.58 -65.06 -19.12
N ALA A 23 23.61 -64.53 -18.49
CA ALA A 23 23.54 -64.10 -17.09
C ALA A 23 23.04 -62.66 -17.08
N THR A 24 21.71 -62.48 -17.02
CA THR A 24 21.12 -61.19 -16.70
C THR A 24 21.32 -60.93 -15.21
N THR A 25 22.35 -60.17 -14.87
CA THR A 25 22.40 -59.48 -13.57
C THR A 25 21.32 -58.40 -13.59
N GLY A 26 20.10 -58.78 -13.23
CA GLY A 26 19.03 -57.85 -12.96
C GLY A 26 19.38 -57.08 -11.69
N GLN A 27 20.06 -55.94 -11.83
CA GLN A 27 20.01 -54.90 -10.82
C GLN A 27 18.58 -54.38 -10.80
N VAL A 28 17.82 -54.82 -9.80
CA VAL A 28 16.55 -54.18 -9.43
C VAL A 28 16.95 -52.80 -8.93
N ALA A 29 16.84 -51.80 -9.80
CA ALA A 29 16.84 -50.41 -9.38
C ALA A 29 15.64 -50.24 -8.46
N VAL A 30 15.90 -50.10 -7.15
CA VAL A 30 14.91 -49.55 -6.24
C VAL A 30 14.73 -48.12 -6.70
N ALA A 31 13.66 -47.86 -7.45
CA ALA A 31 13.25 -46.51 -7.75
C ALA A 31 13.05 -45.81 -6.39
N GLN A 32 13.87 -44.79 -6.13
CA GLN A 32 13.56 -43.87 -5.05
C GLN A 32 12.25 -43.23 -5.46
N VAL A 33 11.17 -43.60 -4.77
CA VAL A 33 9.90 -42.90 -4.89
C VAL A 33 10.18 -41.53 -4.30
N GLU A 34 10.42 -40.54 -5.17
CA GLU A 34 10.32 -39.15 -4.74
C GLU A 34 8.91 -38.99 -4.15
N PRO A 35 8.77 -38.48 -2.90
CA PRO A 35 7.46 -38.24 -2.35
C PRO A 35 6.71 -37.34 -3.33
N LEU A 36 5.47 -37.71 -3.67
CA LEU A 36 4.60 -36.88 -4.48
C LEU A 36 4.61 -35.47 -3.88
N PRO A 37 4.75 -34.40 -4.70
CA PRO A 37 4.71 -33.03 -4.18
C PRO A 37 3.41 -32.86 -3.40
N THR A 38 3.53 -32.67 -2.09
CA THR A 38 2.37 -32.45 -1.24
C THR A 38 1.76 -31.13 -1.69
N PRO A 39 0.47 -31.08 -2.08
CA PRO A 39 -0.15 -29.82 -2.41
C PRO A 39 -0.06 -28.88 -1.19
N ALA A 40 0.28 -27.61 -1.41
CA ALA A 40 0.40 -26.56 -0.38
C ALA A 40 -0.62 -26.62 0.78
N PRO A 41 -1.93 -26.93 0.58
CA PRO A 41 -2.89 -27.09 1.68
C PRO A 41 -2.54 -28.17 2.73
N MET A 42 -1.67 -29.13 2.43
CA MET A 42 -1.27 -30.16 3.39
C MET A 42 -0.12 -29.77 4.32
N VAL A 43 0.62 -28.68 4.04
CA VAL A 43 1.79 -28.28 4.83
C VAL A 43 1.38 -27.62 6.15
N ASP A 44 0.24 -26.92 6.17
CA ASP A 44 -0.19 -26.10 7.32
C ASP A 44 -1.21 -26.76 8.24
N ALA A 45 -1.83 -27.87 7.83
CA ALA A 45 -2.94 -28.47 8.57
C ALA A 45 -2.54 -28.83 10.01
N ALA A 46 -1.28 -29.24 10.22
CA ALA A 46 -0.74 -29.50 11.56
C ALA A 46 -0.57 -28.22 12.39
N CYS A 47 -0.04 -27.15 11.78
CA CYS A 47 0.10 -25.85 12.44
C CYS A 47 -1.28 -25.31 12.86
N ARG A 48 -2.25 -25.31 11.94
CA ARG A 48 -3.63 -24.87 12.20
C ARG A 48 -4.32 -25.72 13.27
N GLY A 49 -4.12 -27.04 13.25
CA GLY A 49 -4.69 -27.95 14.24
C GLY A 49 -4.17 -27.71 15.67
N CYS A 50 -2.90 -27.34 15.81
CA CYS A 50 -2.31 -27.06 17.12
C CYS A 50 -2.46 -25.60 17.58
N HIS A 51 -2.43 -24.62 16.67
CA HIS A 51 -2.45 -23.19 17.00
C HIS A 51 -3.83 -22.54 16.88
N GLY A 52 -4.76 -23.10 16.10
CA GLY A 52 -6.05 -22.46 15.83
C GLY A 52 -6.98 -22.34 17.03
N GLU A 53 -6.90 -23.29 17.97
CA GLU A 53 -7.74 -23.32 19.19
C GLU A 53 -6.88 -23.16 20.46
N LYS A 54 -5.61 -22.77 20.31
CA LYS A 54 -4.65 -22.70 21.41
C LYS A 54 -4.89 -21.46 22.24
N THR A 55 -4.95 -21.64 23.55
CA THR A 55 -5.04 -20.56 24.54
C THR A 55 -3.79 -20.45 25.41
N ASP A 56 -2.77 -21.27 25.13
CA ASP A 56 -1.51 -21.20 25.85
C ASP A 56 -0.75 -19.91 25.53
N GLU A 57 -0.02 -19.45 26.52
CA GLU A 57 0.78 -18.22 26.48
C GLU A 57 2.24 -18.55 26.79
N LEU A 58 3.16 -17.87 26.11
CA LEU A 58 4.58 -17.87 26.42
C LEU A 58 4.93 -16.60 27.18
N VAL A 59 5.53 -16.73 28.36
CA VAL A 59 6.11 -15.58 29.08
C VAL A 59 7.55 -15.42 28.64
N LEU A 60 7.87 -14.28 28.03
CA LEU A 60 9.23 -13.94 27.60
C LEU A 60 10.12 -13.60 28.80
N ALA A 61 11.43 -13.53 28.59
CA ALA A 61 12.39 -13.19 29.64
C ALA A 61 12.14 -11.79 30.25
N SER A 62 11.58 -10.87 29.47
CA SER A 62 11.11 -9.56 29.94
C SER A 62 9.91 -9.60 30.88
N GLY A 63 9.20 -10.74 30.95
CA GLY A 63 7.93 -10.90 31.65
C GLY A 63 6.70 -10.55 30.78
N GLU A 64 6.91 -10.12 29.53
CA GLU A 64 5.83 -9.88 28.58
C GLU A 64 5.21 -11.20 28.09
N ILE A 65 3.92 -11.16 27.73
CA ILE A 65 3.15 -12.34 27.35
C ILE A 65 2.98 -12.38 25.83
N LEU A 66 3.31 -13.53 25.23
CA LEU A 66 3.10 -13.83 23.83
C LEU A 66 2.03 -14.93 23.69
N PRO A 67 0.84 -14.62 23.16
CA PRO A 67 -0.18 -15.63 22.85
C PRO A 67 0.35 -16.60 21.79
N LEU A 68 0.12 -17.91 22.01
CA LEU A 68 0.50 -18.94 21.04
C LEU A 68 -0.66 -19.34 20.10
N GLY A 69 -1.86 -18.82 20.34
CA GLY A 69 -3.02 -19.00 19.48
C GLY A 69 -2.93 -18.16 18.20
N VAL A 70 -3.52 -18.68 17.12
CA VAL A 70 -3.68 -17.95 15.86
C VAL A 70 -5.17 -17.87 15.53
N ASP A 71 -5.68 -16.66 15.35
CA ASP A 71 -7.04 -16.46 14.85
C ASP A 71 -7.11 -16.87 13.37
N LEU A 72 -7.55 -18.10 13.13
CA LEU A 72 -7.68 -18.64 11.78
C LEU A 72 -8.80 -17.96 10.98
N ALA A 73 -9.79 -17.34 11.63
CA ALA A 73 -10.83 -16.61 10.93
C ALA A 73 -10.25 -15.32 10.32
N GLN A 74 -9.47 -14.57 11.11
CA GLN A 74 -8.75 -13.38 10.62
C GLN A 74 -7.71 -13.74 9.54
N LEU A 75 -6.95 -14.82 9.71
CA LEU A 75 -6.01 -15.28 8.68
C LEU A 75 -6.69 -15.66 7.36
N THR A 76 -7.96 -16.07 7.40
CA THR A 76 -8.69 -16.47 6.18
C THR A 76 -9.07 -15.28 5.31
N VAL A 77 -9.20 -14.08 5.89
CA VAL A 77 -9.48 -12.84 5.14
C VAL A 77 -8.22 -12.08 4.74
N SER A 78 -7.05 -12.51 5.23
CA SER A 78 -5.75 -11.94 4.84
C SER A 78 -5.39 -12.22 3.37
N PRO A 79 -4.61 -11.34 2.71
CA PRO A 79 -4.02 -11.60 1.38
C PRO A 79 -3.17 -12.87 1.31
N HIS A 80 -2.65 -13.34 2.45
CA HIS A 80 -1.84 -14.56 2.56
C HIS A 80 -2.67 -15.84 2.82
N SER A 81 -4.00 -15.75 2.81
CA SER A 81 -4.85 -16.90 3.12
C SER A 81 -4.63 -18.08 2.16
N SER A 82 -4.97 -19.29 2.63
CA SER A 82 -4.92 -20.49 1.79
C SER A 82 -5.91 -20.47 0.62
N ALA A 83 -6.86 -19.54 0.62
CA ALA A 83 -7.87 -19.35 -0.42
C ALA A 83 -7.52 -18.21 -1.40
N ALA A 84 -6.43 -17.47 -1.16
CA ALA A 84 -5.98 -16.38 -2.01
C ALA A 84 -5.49 -16.88 -3.38
N ALA A 85 -5.37 -15.98 -4.36
CA ALA A 85 -4.83 -16.30 -5.68
C ALA A 85 -3.41 -16.88 -5.62
N HIS A 86 -2.62 -16.43 -4.65
CA HIS A 86 -1.28 -16.92 -4.34
C HIS A 86 -1.20 -17.31 -2.86
N PRO A 87 -1.60 -18.55 -2.50
CA PRO A 87 -1.58 -19.00 -1.11
C PRO A 87 -0.17 -19.01 -0.52
N VAL A 88 -0.01 -18.44 0.68
CA VAL A 88 1.25 -18.44 1.42
C VAL A 88 1.11 -19.39 2.61
N PRO A 89 1.79 -20.55 2.63
CA PRO A 89 1.70 -21.46 3.76
C PRO A 89 2.42 -20.89 4.99
N CYS A 90 2.05 -21.35 6.19
CA CYS A 90 2.65 -20.94 7.47
C CYS A 90 4.19 -21.03 7.41
N THR A 91 4.74 -22.09 6.82
CA THR A 91 6.19 -22.30 6.71
C THR A 91 6.92 -21.34 5.77
N SER A 92 6.21 -20.54 4.98
CA SER A 92 6.81 -19.51 4.13
C SER A 92 7.18 -18.24 4.89
N CYS A 93 6.53 -17.97 6.03
CA CYS A 93 6.94 -16.90 6.95
C CYS A 93 7.68 -17.49 8.16
N HIS A 94 7.22 -18.65 8.64
CA HIS A 94 7.88 -19.43 9.67
C HIS A 94 9.01 -20.30 9.10
N VAL A 95 9.95 -19.67 8.39
CA VAL A 95 11.00 -20.35 7.60
C VAL A 95 12.12 -20.95 8.45
N ASN A 96 12.36 -20.38 9.63
CA ASN A 96 13.45 -20.80 10.48
C ASN A 96 13.15 -22.19 11.09
N GLU A 97 13.85 -23.21 10.59
CA GLU A 97 13.63 -24.61 10.96
C GLU A 97 13.90 -24.90 12.44
N THR A 98 14.77 -24.13 13.08
CA THR A 98 15.06 -24.31 14.51
C THR A 98 14.03 -23.59 15.38
N ARG A 99 13.45 -22.48 14.91
CA ARG A 99 12.51 -21.67 15.70
C ARG A 99 11.05 -22.10 15.59
N TYR A 100 10.58 -22.49 14.40
CA TYR A 100 9.15 -22.61 14.13
C TYR A 100 8.68 -23.98 13.62
N ARG A 101 9.59 -24.89 13.27
CA ARG A 101 9.20 -26.26 12.89
C ARG A 101 9.24 -27.17 14.10
N TYR A 102 8.26 -28.08 14.16
CA TYR A 102 8.21 -29.07 15.22
C TYR A 102 9.33 -30.13 15.03
N PRO A 103 10.04 -30.54 16.09
CA PRO A 103 9.96 -30.04 17.46
C PRO A 103 10.56 -28.63 17.62
N HIS A 104 9.78 -27.71 18.20
CA HIS A 104 10.17 -26.30 18.36
C HIS A 104 11.35 -26.16 19.33
N GLU A 105 12.34 -25.33 18.98
CA GLU A 105 13.30 -24.83 19.96
C GLU A 105 12.72 -23.61 20.70
N GLU A 106 13.36 -23.24 21.80
CA GLU A 106 12.96 -22.08 22.59
C GLU A 106 13.16 -20.78 21.79
N ASN A 107 12.18 -19.88 21.86
CA ASN A 107 12.24 -18.60 21.17
C ASN A 107 13.37 -17.74 21.77
N PRO A 108 14.36 -17.28 20.98
CA PRO A 108 15.49 -16.52 21.52
C PRO A 108 15.13 -15.09 21.91
N ALA A 109 13.98 -14.57 21.44
CA ALA A 109 13.55 -13.20 21.71
C ALA A 109 13.32 -12.99 23.21
N GLN A 110 13.94 -11.96 23.76
CA GLN A 110 13.83 -11.62 25.17
C GLN A 110 12.63 -10.71 25.45
N THR A 111 12.20 -9.92 24.46
CA THR A 111 11.10 -8.95 24.55
C THR A 111 10.11 -9.09 23.40
N LEU A 112 8.91 -8.51 23.53
CA LEU A 112 7.95 -8.46 22.43
C LEU A 112 8.46 -7.64 21.26
N ALA A 113 9.18 -6.55 21.51
CA ALA A 113 9.80 -5.73 20.45
C ALA A 113 10.80 -6.55 19.63
N GLU A 114 11.66 -7.34 20.28
CA GLU A 114 12.59 -8.22 19.59
C GLU A 114 11.86 -9.32 18.81
N PHE A 115 10.79 -9.88 19.39
CA PHE A 115 9.96 -10.86 18.68
C PHE A 115 9.34 -10.26 17.41
N ARG A 116 8.73 -9.08 17.49
CA ARG A 116 8.11 -8.36 16.37
C ARG A 116 9.10 -7.96 15.29
N GLY A 117 10.31 -7.51 15.67
CA GLY A 117 11.41 -7.26 14.74
C GLY A 117 11.76 -8.51 13.93
N ASN A 118 11.96 -9.65 14.60
CA ASN A 118 12.25 -10.91 13.92
C ASN A 118 11.13 -11.39 12.98
N VAL A 119 9.86 -11.14 13.34
CA VAL A 119 8.72 -11.46 12.45
C VAL A 119 8.74 -10.52 11.24
N SER A 120 8.97 -9.23 11.45
CA SER A 120 9.07 -8.22 10.38
C SER A 120 10.20 -8.51 9.39
N ASP A 121 11.33 -9.06 9.84
CA ASP A 121 12.40 -9.50 8.96
C ASP A 121 11.93 -10.59 7.97
N SER A 122 11.02 -11.46 8.41
CA SER A 122 10.46 -12.51 7.55
C SER A 122 9.54 -11.95 6.46
N CYS A 123 8.88 -10.81 6.71
CA CYS A 123 8.10 -10.11 5.70
C CYS A 123 8.99 -9.53 4.59
N GLN A 124 10.17 -9.04 4.97
CA GLN A 124 11.10 -8.36 4.05
C GLN A 124 11.77 -9.31 3.05
N GLU A 125 11.71 -10.63 3.28
CA GLU A 125 12.15 -11.63 2.30
C GLU A 125 11.32 -11.58 1.01
N CYS A 126 10.11 -11.01 1.05
CA CYS A 126 9.21 -10.87 -0.11
C CYS A 126 8.71 -9.44 -0.34
N HIS A 127 8.50 -8.66 0.73
CA HIS A 127 8.00 -7.28 0.64
C HIS A 127 9.13 -6.27 0.74
N TYR A 128 9.02 -5.18 -0.03
CA TYR A 128 9.91 -4.05 0.12
C TYR A 128 9.59 -3.29 1.41
N PRO A 129 10.57 -3.05 2.32
CA PRO A 129 10.33 -2.32 3.56
C PRO A 129 10.03 -0.84 3.29
N HIS A 130 9.06 -0.29 4.02
CA HIS A 130 8.67 1.10 3.93
C HIS A 130 8.27 1.63 5.32
N THR A 131 8.61 2.89 5.61
CA THR A 131 8.28 3.55 6.89
C THR A 131 7.89 5.02 6.66
N PRO A 132 6.79 5.27 5.92
CA PRO A 132 6.37 6.61 5.46
C PRO A 132 6.17 7.65 6.54
N PHE A 133 5.92 7.18 7.75
CA PHE A 133 5.43 7.99 8.83
C PHE A 133 6.45 8.18 9.95
N HIS A 134 7.56 7.43 9.91
CA HIS A 134 8.54 7.36 10.99
C HIS A 134 9.95 7.32 10.40
N GLU A 135 10.74 8.35 10.69
CA GLU A 135 12.14 8.41 10.28
C GLU A 135 12.98 7.39 11.06
N ILE A 136 13.66 6.50 10.34
CA ILE A 136 14.46 5.39 10.90
C ILE A 136 15.77 5.89 11.56
N GLU A 137 16.23 7.10 11.24
CA GLU A 137 17.56 7.59 11.61
C GLU A 137 17.59 8.51 12.85
N GLN A 138 16.47 8.70 13.55
CA GLN A 138 16.46 9.50 14.77
C GLN A 138 16.94 8.68 15.98
N ALA A 139 17.97 9.16 16.67
CA ALA A 139 18.60 8.46 17.79
C ALA A 139 17.72 8.33 19.05
N ASP A 140 16.60 9.06 19.09
CA ASP A 140 15.82 9.27 20.32
C ASP A 140 14.61 8.33 20.46
N TYR A 141 14.33 7.47 19.49
CA TYR A 141 13.27 6.44 19.61
C TYR A 141 13.55 5.18 18.79
N THR A 142 12.87 4.08 19.13
CA THR A 142 12.88 2.86 18.32
C THR A 142 11.67 2.91 17.37
N PRO A 143 11.88 2.91 16.05
CA PRO A 143 10.77 3.01 15.11
C PRO A 143 9.88 1.76 15.17
N PRO A 144 8.58 1.90 14.87
CA PRO A 144 7.69 0.76 14.77
C PRO A 144 8.15 -0.18 13.65
N THR A 145 7.95 -1.48 13.85
CA THR A 145 8.26 -2.51 12.86
C THR A 145 7.05 -2.78 11.96
N CYS A 146 7.22 -3.58 10.90
CA CYS A 146 6.14 -3.91 9.98
C CYS A 146 4.89 -4.44 10.71
N VAL A 147 5.09 -5.31 11.69
CA VAL A 147 3.97 -5.92 12.44
C VAL A 147 3.36 -5.01 13.49
N ASP A 148 4.05 -3.92 13.89
CA ASP A 148 3.47 -2.93 14.79
C ASP A 148 2.42 -2.08 14.06
N CYS A 149 2.58 -1.86 12.74
CA CYS A 149 1.66 -1.08 11.91
C CYS A 149 0.68 -1.92 11.09
N HIS A 150 1.10 -3.06 10.55
CA HIS A 150 0.29 -3.89 9.64
C HIS A 150 -0.26 -5.15 10.29
N GLY A 151 0.18 -5.49 11.51
CA GLY A 151 -0.15 -6.76 12.14
C GLY A 151 0.64 -7.93 11.56
N GLY A 152 0.19 -9.15 11.84
CA GLY A 152 0.86 -10.39 11.44
C GLY A 152 -0.07 -11.31 10.65
N HIS A 153 -0.74 -12.21 11.36
CA HIS A 153 -1.71 -13.13 10.75
C HIS A 153 -3.02 -12.45 10.30
N ASP A 154 -3.26 -11.24 10.79
CA ASP A 154 -4.40 -10.37 10.52
C ASP A 154 -4.06 -9.26 9.51
N ILE A 155 -2.91 -9.35 8.84
CA ILE A 155 -2.51 -8.36 7.84
C ILE A 155 -3.57 -8.21 6.75
N ALA A 156 -3.98 -6.96 6.52
CA ALA A 156 -4.99 -6.59 5.55
C ALA A 156 -4.37 -6.10 4.22
N GLY A 157 -5.18 -6.11 3.16
CA GLY A 157 -4.81 -5.49 1.89
C GLY A 157 -4.70 -3.97 2.00
N VAL A 158 -3.94 -3.35 1.10
CA VAL A 158 -3.74 -1.90 1.05
C VAL A 158 -5.05 -1.13 0.86
N GLU A 159 -6.03 -1.76 0.21
CA GLU A 159 -7.38 -1.24 0.01
C GLU A 159 -8.17 -1.08 1.30
N SER A 160 -7.83 -1.85 2.35
CA SER A 160 -8.48 -1.80 3.66
C SER A 160 -7.64 -1.08 4.71
N MET A 161 -6.50 -0.50 4.30
CA MET A 161 -5.53 0.12 5.21
C MET A 161 -6.15 1.25 6.05
N ALA A 162 -7.04 2.05 5.46
CA ALA A 162 -7.73 3.13 6.16
C ALA A 162 -8.64 2.63 7.29
N GLU A 163 -9.07 1.37 7.25
CA GLU A 163 -9.91 0.75 8.28
C GLU A 163 -9.09 -0.06 9.28
N SER A 164 -8.05 -0.75 8.81
CA SER A 164 -7.29 -1.73 9.61
C SER A 164 -6.10 -1.14 10.36
N VAL A 165 -5.47 -0.09 9.83
CA VAL A 165 -4.25 0.50 10.41
C VAL A 165 -4.50 1.55 11.51
N PRO A 166 -5.64 2.27 11.59
CA PRO A 166 -5.82 3.29 12.63
C PRO A 166 -5.60 2.82 14.06
N ALA A 167 -6.10 1.63 14.39
CA ALA A 167 -5.93 1.04 15.72
C ALA A 167 -4.44 0.82 16.09
N ASN A 168 -3.60 0.57 15.09
CA ASN A 168 -2.17 0.32 15.27
C ASN A 168 -1.40 1.61 15.53
N CYS A 169 -1.78 2.72 14.88
CA CYS A 169 -1.23 4.04 15.20
C CYS A 169 -1.54 4.44 16.64
N LEU A 170 -2.79 4.24 17.07
CA LEU A 170 -3.28 4.59 18.41
C LEU A 170 -2.72 3.70 19.53
N ALA A 171 -2.05 2.59 19.20
CA ALA A 171 -1.37 1.76 20.18
C ALA A 171 -0.16 2.49 20.81
N CYS A 172 0.45 3.43 20.09
CA CYS A 172 1.55 4.27 20.55
C CYS A 172 1.18 5.76 20.65
N HIS A 173 0.33 6.25 19.73
CA HIS A 173 -0.21 7.62 19.74
C HIS A 173 -1.52 7.67 20.54
N ASP A 174 -1.46 7.29 21.80
CA ASP A 174 -2.62 7.24 22.70
C ASP A 174 -3.18 8.63 23.08
N ASP A 175 -2.45 9.68 22.70
CA ASP A 175 -2.82 11.09 22.79
C ASP A 175 -3.64 11.58 21.60
N GLN A 176 -3.72 10.80 20.51
CA GLN A 176 -4.41 11.15 19.28
C GLN A 176 -5.79 10.50 19.17
N SER A 177 -6.62 11.02 18.26
CA SER A 177 -7.95 10.47 18.00
C SER A 177 -7.99 9.59 16.76
N THR A 178 -9.05 8.79 16.62
CA THR A 178 -9.32 8.01 15.39
C THR A 178 -9.44 8.90 14.17
N GLU A 179 -9.95 10.12 14.33
CA GLU A 179 -10.08 11.12 13.28
C GLU A 179 -8.71 11.66 12.85
N TRP A 180 -7.78 11.88 13.78
CA TRP A 180 -6.40 12.25 13.44
C TRP A 180 -5.73 11.19 12.56
N VAL A 181 -5.90 9.90 12.89
CA VAL A 181 -5.34 8.84 12.06
C VAL A 181 -6.06 8.74 10.71
N ALA A 182 -7.37 8.93 10.68
CA ALA A 182 -8.13 8.94 9.44
C ALA A 182 -7.66 10.06 8.51
N GLU A 183 -7.51 11.29 9.01
CA GLU A 183 -6.92 12.42 8.26
C GLU A 183 -5.51 12.08 7.76
N PHE A 184 -4.71 11.43 8.60
CA PHE A 184 -3.35 11.05 8.24
C PHE A 184 -3.27 9.98 7.14
N LEU A 185 -4.19 9.00 7.14
CA LEU A 185 -4.19 7.87 6.21
C LEU A 185 -5.09 8.07 4.98
N HIS A 186 -5.93 9.11 4.94
CA HIS A 186 -6.89 9.29 3.86
C HIS A 186 -6.27 9.90 2.60
N PRO A 187 -6.54 9.34 1.41
CA PRO A 187 -6.30 10.04 0.15
C PRO A 187 -7.31 11.18 -0.02
N LEU A 188 -6.95 12.21 -0.80
CA LEU A 188 -7.88 13.25 -1.21
C LEU A 188 -9.10 12.58 -1.88
N PRO A 189 -10.32 12.77 -1.37
CA PRO A 189 -11.45 11.98 -1.83
C PRO A 189 -11.75 12.29 -3.30
N GLY A 190 -12.02 11.26 -4.10
CA GLY A 190 -12.63 11.41 -5.42
C GLY A 190 -14.14 11.63 -5.33
N PHE A 191 -14.76 11.86 -6.48
CA PHE A 191 -16.20 11.88 -6.63
C PHE A 191 -16.60 10.90 -7.72
N GLY A 192 -17.26 9.80 -7.33
CA GLY A 192 -17.56 8.70 -8.24
C GLY A 192 -16.32 7.86 -8.55
N VAL A 193 -16.24 7.30 -9.76
CA VAL A 193 -15.12 6.44 -10.19
C VAL A 193 -14.03 7.21 -10.95
N GLY A 194 -14.37 8.35 -11.56
CA GLY A 194 -13.48 9.09 -12.45
C GLY A 194 -13.06 8.30 -13.69
N SER A 195 -12.05 8.82 -14.38
CA SER A 195 -11.48 8.16 -15.56
C SER A 195 -10.67 6.93 -15.15
N ALA A 196 -11.01 5.77 -15.71
CA ALA A 196 -10.42 4.47 -15.36
C ALA A 196 -8.92 4.32 -15.68
N GLU A 197 -8.35 5.22 -16.48
CA GLU A 197 -6.92 5.23 -16.79
C GLU A 197 -6.08 5.86 -15.66
N PHE A 198 -6.73 6.57 -14.74
CA PHE A 198 -6.11 7.17 -13.56
C PHE A 198 -6.16 6.21 -12.37
N ALA A 199 -5.09 6.21 -11.59
CA ALA A 199 -4.91 5.35 -10.42
C ALA A 199 -5.12 6.09 -9.09
N GLY A 200 -5.06 7.42 -9.11
CA GLY A 200 -5.00 8.27 -7.94
C GLY A 200 -3.59 8.34 -7.35
N SER A 201 -3.24 9.49 -6.78
CA SER A 201 -1.91 9.76 -6.22
C SER A 201 -1.55 8.82 -5.07
N MET A 202 -2.55 8.34 -4.32
CA MET A 202 -2.34 7.36 -3.25
C MET A 202 -1.74 6.04 -3.76
N ARG A 203 -2.09 5.63 -4.99
CA ARG A 203 -1.51 4.43 -5.58
C ARG A 203 -0.01 4.57 -5.82
N CYS A 204 0.48 5.81 -6.01
CA CYS A 204 1.89 6.11 -6.20
C CYS A 204 2.68 5.99 -4.90
N ALA A 205 2.09 6.29 -3.74
CA ALA A 205 2.78 6.31 -2.45
C ALA A 205 3.44 4.97 -2.08
N GLY A 206 2.82 3.84 -2.47
CA GLY A 206 3.36 2.51 -2.18
C GLY A 206 4.71 2.20 -2.86
N CYS A 207 5.09 2.95 -3.90
CA CYS A 207 6.40 2.82 -4.57
C CYS A 207 7.23 4.11 -4.55
N HIS A 208 6.58 5.26 -4.36
CA HIS A 208 7.17 6.60 -4.42
C HIS A 208 6.84 7.41 -3.17
N GLU A 209 7.06 6.78 -2.01
CA GLU A 209 6.75 7.30 -0.69
C GLU A 209 7.23 8.75 -0.47
N GLU A 210 8.54 8.98 -0.50
CA GLU A 210 9.15 10.30 -0.27
C GLU A 210 8.54 11.38 -1.16
N LYS A 211 8.29 11.05 -2.43
CA LYS A 211 7.69 11.96 -3.40
C LYS A 211 6.24 12.28 -3.04
N PHE A 212 5.47 11.26 -2.68
CA PHE A 212 4.07 11.41 -2.30
C PHE A 212 3.92 12.28 -1.06
N PHE A 213 4.68 12.00 0.00
CA PHE A 213 4.59 12.77 1.26
C PHE A 213 5.09 14.20 1.09
N THR A 214 6.11 14.42 0.25
CA THR A 214 6.51 15.80 -0.10
C THR A 214 5.44 16.52 -0.93
N TRP A 215 4.84 15.85 -1.91
CA TRP A 215 3.80 16.44 -2.78
C TRP A 215 2.52 16.78 -2.01
N ARG A 216 2.09 15.92 -1.09
CA ARG A 216 0.88 16.11 -0.27
C ARG A 216 0.88 17.42 0.52
N ASP A 217 2.06 17.93 0.85
CA ASP A 217 2.20 19.19 1.59
C ASP A 217 2.24 20.43 0.68
N THR A 218 2.20 20.24 -0.63
CA THR A 218 2.18 21.35 -1.59
C THR A 218 0.77 21.92 -1.79
N LEU A 219 0.72 23.15 -2.29
CA LEU A 219 -0.55 23.79 -2.70
C LEU A 219 -1.22 23.07 -3.88
N HIS A 220 -0.51 22.25 -4.65
CA HIS A 220 -1.12 21.43 -5.71
C HIS A 220 -2.01 20.35 -5.13
N ALA A 221 -1.52 19.61 -4.13
CA ALA A 221 -2.33 18.64 -3.40
C ALA A 221 -3.45 19.33 -2.61
N ARG A 222 -3.16 20.47 -1.99
CA ARG A 222 -4.07 21.15 -1.06
C ARG A 222 -4.94 22.24 -1.68
N ILE A 223 -5.06 22.29 -3.02
CA ILE A 223 -5.86 23.32 -3.69
C ILE A 223 -7.35 23.18 -3.36
N VAL A 224 -7.84 21.97 -3.10
CA VAL A 224 -9.20 21.71 -2.61
C VAL A 224 -9.11 20.84 -1.36
N GLN A 225 -9.70 21.27 -0.26
CA GLN A 225 -9.65 20.56 1.02
C GLN A 225 -11.06 20.35 1.58
N ASP A 226 -11.28 19.21 2.22
CA ASP A 226 -12.53 18.86 2.89
C ASP A 226 -12.52 19.40 4.32
N VAL A 227 -13.43 20.33 4.63
CA VAL A 227 -13.48 21.02 5.93
C VAL A 227 -13.77 20.06 7.08
N ALA A 228 -14.47 18.95 6.82
CA ALA A 228 -14.77 17.96 7.84
C ALA A 228 -13.57 17.07 8.19
N ARG A 229 -12.54 17.05 7.33
CA ARG A 229 -11.38 16.17 7.46
C ARG A 229 -10.09 16.90 7.81
N GLU A 230 -10.02 18.19 7.51
CA GLU A 230 -8.79 18.97 7.53
C GLU A 230 -8.94 20.15 8.51
N VAL A 231 -8.26 20.06 9.66
CA VAL A 231 -8.44 21.00 10.78
C VAL A 231 -8.09 22.45 10.41
N ASP A 232 -7.08 22.62 9.55
CA ASP A 232 -6.57 23.93 9.11
C ASP A 232 -7.01 24.31 7.68
N ALA A 233 -8.02 23.63 7.11
CA ALA A 233 -8.48 23.90 5.75
C ALA A 233 -9.13 25.28 5.58
N VAL A 234 -9.62 25.88 6.68
CA VAL A 234 -10.34 27.16 6.66
C VAL A 234 -9.42 28.26 7.15
N VAL A 235 -9.06 29.19 6.26
CA VAL A 235 -8.22 30.36 6.60
C VAL A 235 -9.02 31.66 6.74
N GLY A 236 -10.29 31.65 6.34
CA GLY A 236 -11.18 32.80 6.48
C GLY A 236 -11.68 33.02 7.90
N ASP A 237 -11.85 34.28 8.28
CA ASP A 237 -12.45 34.65 9.55
C ASP A 237 -13.99 34.60 9.47
N PHE A 238 -14.57 33.50 9.96
CA PHE A 238 -16.02 33.33 10.04
C PHE A 238 -16.66 34.07 11.23
N GLU A 239 -15.88 34.56 12.19
CA GLU A 239 -16.37 35.38 13.31
C GLU A 239 -16.59 36.84 12.89
N LEU A 240 -15.87 37.31 11.87
CA LEU A 240 -16.09 38.62 11.26
C LEU A 240 -17.46 38.67 10.58
N GLU A 241 -18.34 39.56 11.06
CA GLU A 241 -19.60 39.89 10.38
C GLU A 241 -19.32 40.75 9.15
N ASP A 242 -19.75 40.28 7.98
CA ASP A 242 -19.54 40.97 6.71
C ASP A 242 -20.80 40.91 5.84
N PRO A 243 -21.28 42.05 5.28
CA PRO A 243 -22.47 42.07 4.44
C PRO A 243 -22.34 41.26 3.15
N ASP A 244 -21.12 41.02 2.67
CA ASP A 244 -20.86 40.28 1.44
C ASP A 244 -20.90 38.75 1.66
N ARG A 245 -20.85 38.28 2.92
CA ARG A 245 -20.94 36.85 3.27
C ARG A 245 -22.35 36.48 3.74
N SER A 246 -23.07 35.73 2.92
CA SER A 246 -24.45 35.27 3.21
C SER A 246 -24.56 33.85 3.79
N PHE A 247 -23.42 33.22 4.10
CA PHE A 247 -23.33 31.84 4.60
C PHE A 247 -22.48 31.74 5.87
N THR A 248 -22.58 30.60 6.54
CA THR A 248 -21.84 30.24 7.75
C THR A 248 -20.87 29.10 7.47
N LEU A 249 -19.97 28.82 8.43
CA LEU A 249 -19.04 27.71 8.29
C LEU A 249 -19.76 26.35 8.17
N ASP A 250 -20.92 26.20 8.81
CA ASP A 250 -21.74 24.96 8.73
C ASP A 250 -22.25 24.67 7.31
N ASP A 251 -22.30 25.68 6.44
CA ASP A 251 -22.71 25.53 5.04
C ASP A 251 -21.55 25.07 4.13
N VAL A 252 -20.31 25.12 4.63
CA VAL A 252 -19.09 24.83 3.86
C VAL A 252 -18.74 23.35 3.95
N SER A 253 -18.66 22.69 2.79
CA SER A 253 -18.16 21.31 2.70
C SER A 253 -16.68 21.27 2.33
N TYR A 254 -16.23 22.18 1.44
CA TYR A 254 -14.87 22.22 0.93
C TYR A 254 -14.35 23.65 0.83
N THR A 255 -13.03 23.82 0.97
CA THR A 255 -12.32 25.06 0.63
C THR A 255 -11.54 24.91 -0.66
N ILE A 256 -11.32 26.04 -1.35
CA ILE A 256 -10.57 26.10 -2.60
C ILE A 256 -9.51 27.20 -2.48
N GLY A 257 -8.24 26.85 -2.56
CA GLY A 257 -7.13 27.76 -2.29
C GLY A 257 -6.90 28.03 -0.81
N GLY A 258 -6.12 29.08 -0.52
CA GLY A 258 -5.71 29.38 0.85
C GLY A 258 -4.46 30.26 0.98
N ARG A 259 -3.67 30.42 -0.09
CA ARG A 259 -2.45 31.27 -0.04
C ARG A 259 -2.72 32.75 -0.26
N LEU A 260 -3.56 33.10 -1.24
CA LEU A 260 -3.84 34.49 -1.63
C LEU A 260 -5.30 34.84 -1.41
N ARG A 261 -6.17 33.93 -1.84
CA ARG A 261 -7.61 33.96 -1.61
C ARG A 261 -8.10 32.55 -1.32
N GLN A 262 -9.24 32.44 -0.67
CA GLN A 262 -9.93 31.18 -0.44
C GLN A 262 -11.39 31.31 -0.85
N LEU A 263 -11.85 30.40 -1.69
CA LEU A 263 -13.27 30.22 -2.01
C LEU A 263 -13.80 29.05 -1.18
N TYR A 264 -15.13 28.98 -1.09
CA TYR A 264 -15.83 27.99 -0.30
C TYR A 264 -16.88 27.31 -1.16
N MET A 265 -17.09 26.02 -0.93
CA MET A 265 -17.97 25.19 -1.73
C MET A 265 -18.84 24.33 -0.83
N THR A 266 -20.11 24.18 -1.20
CA THR A 266 -21.07 23.31 -0.52
C THR A 266 -21.39 22.11 -1.40
N ARG A 267 -21.64 20.96 -0.77
CA ARG A 267 -22.16 19.76 -1.43
C ARG A 267 -23.68 19.75 -1.30
N THR A 268 -24.37 19.85 -2.42
CA THR A 268 -25.83 19.93 -2.43
C THR A 268 -26.47 18.58 -2.10
N VAL A 269 -27.76 18.61 -1.75
CA VAL A 269 -28.56 17.38 -1.53
C VAL A 269 -28.72 16.49 -2.77
N SER A 270 -28.48 17.05 -3.95
CA SER A 270 -28.50 16.33 -5.23
C SER A 270 -27.14 15.78 -5.62
N ASP A 271 -26.17 15.82 -4.70
CA ASP A 271 -24.81 15.36 -4.88
C ASP A 271 -24.01 16.14 -5.94
N THR A 272 -24.29 17.44 -6.05
CA THR A 272 -23.52 18.38 -6.86
C THR A 272 -22.73 19.33 -5.98
N PHE A 273 -21.87 20.15 -6.59
CA PHE A 273 -21.00 21.08 -5.89
C PHE A 273 -21.30 22.51 -6.32
N GLU A 274 -21.57 23.39 -5.37
CA GLU A 274 -21.86 24.80 -5.63
C GLU A 274 -20.87 25.70 -4.90
N ILE A 275 -20.33 26.68 -5.61
CA ILE A 275 -19.45 27.70 -5.04
C ILE A 275 -20.29 28.72 -4.27
N LEU A 276 -19.86 29.05 -3.06
CA LEU A 276 -20.53 29.99 -2.18
C LEU A 276 -20.20 31.45 -2.56
N PRO A 277 -21.11 32.40 -2.35
CA PRO A 277 -21.09 33.72 -2.99
C PRO A 277 -20.10 34.74 -2.39
N ALA A 278 -19.11 34.28 -1.60
CA ALA A 278 -18.07 35.13 -1.05
C ALA A 278 -16.74 34.38 -0.98
N GLN A 279 -15.65 35.12 -1.20
CA GLN A 279 -14.28 34.65 -1.05
C GLN A 279 -13.55 35.45 0.03
N TRP A 280 -12.60 34.80 0.68
CA TRP A 280 -11.72 35.43 1.65
C TRP A 280 -10.45 35.94 0.97
N ASN A 281 -10.07 37.19 1.20
CA ASN A 281 -8.75 37.73 0.84
C ASN A 281 -7.79 37.54 2.02
N VAL A 282 -6.74 36.74 1.81
CA VAL A 282 -5.79 36.39 2.88
C VAL A 282 -4.89 37.57 3.27
N GLU A 283 -4.53 38.42 2.31
CA GLU A 283 -3.66 39.57 2.56
C GLU A 283 -4.38 40.69 3.29
N THR A 284 -5.59 41.04 2.84
CA THR A 284 -6.35 42.16 3.43
C THR A 284 -7.21 41.72 4.62
N GLN A 285 -7.40 40.41 4.83
CA GLN A 285 -8.28 39.83 5.84
C GLN A 285 -9.72 40.35 5.73
N GLU A 286 -10.23 40.37 4.49
CA GLU A 286 -11.57 40.86 4.17
C GLU A 286 -12.34 39.83 3.36
N TRP A 287 -13.66 39.79 3.57
CA TRP A 287 -14.57 39.09 2.68
C TRP A 287 -14.80 39.94 1.43
N VAL A 288 -14.86 39.28 0.29
CA VAL A 288 -15.12 39.91 -1.01
C VAL A 288 -16.20 39.08 -1.73
N PRO A 289 -17.18 39.72 -2.38
CA PRO A 289 -18.15 39.04 -3.22
C PRO A 289 -17.52 38.09 -4.24
N TYR A 290 -18.15 36.92 -4.43
CA TYR A 290 -17.87 36.01 -5.52
C TYR A 290 -19.16 35.78 -6.31
N HIS A 291 -19.18 36.17 -7.60
CA HIS A 291 -20.34 36.10 -8.50
C HIS A 291 -21.67 36.63 -7.91
N LEU A 292 -21.68 37.88 -7.43
CA LEU A 292 -22.95 38.55 -7.10
C LEU A 292 -23.59 39.13 -8.38
N ASP A 293 -24.67 38.51 -8.84
CA ASP A 293 -25.58 39.01 -9.88
C ASP A 293 -24.94 39.29 -11.26
N ASP A 294 -23.84 38.60 -11.61
CA ASP A 294 -23.18 38.73 -12.92
C ASP A 294 -23.68 37.72 -13.98
N GLY A 295 -24.45 36.71 -13.55
CA GLY A 295 -25.03 35.68 -14.43
C GLY A 295 -24.08 34.52 -14.75
N GLU A 296 -22.91 34.46 -14.10
CA GLU A 296 -21.99 33.33 -14.15
C GLU A 296 -22.53 32.14 -13.33
N THR A 297 -22.00 30.94 -13.56
CA THR A 297 -22.55 29.71 -12.98
C THR A 297 -21.83 29.35 -11.69
N ASN A 298 -22.53 29.15 -10.58
CA ASN A 298 -21.86 28.68 -9.35
C ASN A 298 -21.62 27.15 -9.35
N ASP A 299 -21.83 26.47 -10.48
CA ASP A 299 -21.55 25.04 -10.62
C ASP A 299 -20.04 24.78 -10.70
N TRP A 300 -19.48 24.30 -9.59
CA TRP A 300 -18.06 24.00 -9.46
C TRP A 300 -17.56 23.01 -10.51
N LEU A 301 -18.38 22.01 -10.87
CA LEU A 301 -17.97 20.99 -11.83
C LEU A 301 -17.70 21.62 -13.19
N GLN A 302 -18.53 22.58 -13.61
CA GLN A 302 -18.36 23.24 -14.90
C GLN A 302 -17.25 24.28 -14.91
N GLU A 303 -17.10 25.06 -13.83
CA GLU A 303 -16.14 26.16 -13.81
C GLU A 303 -14.72 25.76 -13.44
N CYS A 304 -14.57 24.80 -12.52
CA CYS A 304 -13.32 24.63 -11.79
C CYS A 304 -12.77 23.20 -11.85
N SER A 305 -13.62 22.19 -12.03
CA SER A 305 -13.15 20.80 -11.96
C SER A 305 -12.11 20.46 -13.04
N GLY A 306 -12.10 21.15 -14.18
CA GLY A 306 -11.10 20.94 -15.23
C GLY A 306 -9.65 21.14 -14.79
N CYS A 307 -9.41 21.98 -13.78
CA CYS A 307 -8.06 22.28 -13.27
C CYS A 307 -7.84 21.86 -11.81
N HIS A 308 -8.91 21.69 -11.03
CA HIS A 308 -8.81 21.46 -9.57
C HIS A 308 -9.13 20.02 -9.15
N VAL A 309 -9.18 19.07 -10.10
CA VAL A 309 -9.29 17.64 -9.84
C VAL A 309 -8.33 16.86 -10.73
N THR A 310 -8.12 15.60 -10.39
CA THR A 310 -7.33 14.66 -11.21
C THR A 310 -8.20 13.48 -11.65
N GLY A 311 -8.03 13.07 -12.91
CA GLY A 311 -8.80 11.98 -13.49
C GLY A 311 -10.27 12.29 -13.75
N LEU A 312 -10.58 13.52 -14.16
CA LEU A 312 -11.94 13.94 -14.53
C LEU A 312 -12.45 13.16 -15.75
N ASP A 313 -13.63 12.57 -15.62
CA ASP A 313 -14.45 12.07 -16.71
C ASP A 313 -15.51 13.14 -17.02
N SER A 314 -15.39 13.79 -18.19
CA SER A 314 -16.27 14.89 -18.59
C SER A 314 -17.64 14.45 -19.12
N GLU A 315 -17.87 13.15 -19.32
CA GLU A 315 -19.19 12.62 -19.67
C GLU A 315 -20.07 12.44 -18.43
N THR A 316 -19.44 12.00 -17.33
CA THR A 316 -20.11 11.70 -16.06
C THR A 316 -19.90 12.75 -14.97
N TRP A 317 -18.97 13.68 -15.18
CA TRP A 317 -18.51 14.66 -14.19
C TRP A 317 -18.01 14.02 -12.88
N THR A 318 -17.40 12.84 -12.99
CA THR A 318 -16.75 12.13 -11.87
C THR A 318 -15.24 12.27 -11.97
N PHE A 319 -14.53 12.16 -10.85
CA PHE A 319 -13.07 12.28 -10.81
C PHE A 319 -12.46 11.39 -9.73
N VAL A 320 -11.18 11.04 -9.93
CA VAL A 320 -10.47 10.09 -9.07
C VAL A 320 -10.02 10.73 -7.76
N GLU A 321 -9.60 11.99 -7.78
CA GLU A 321 -9.19 12.73 -6.57
C GLU A 321 -9.35 14.24 -6.75
N PHE A 322 -9.63 14.93 -5.64
CA PHE A 322 -9.51 16.39 -5.59
C PHE A 322 -8.05 16.83 -5.70
N GLY A 323 -7.85 18.03 -6.26
CA GLY A 323 -6.56 18.68 -6.37
C GLY A 323 -5.75 18.28 -7.60
N VAL A 324 -4.53 18.82 -7.67
CA VAL A 324 -3.56 18.56 -8.74
C VAL A 324 -2.66 17.41 -8.31
N GLY A 325 -3.05 16.21 -8.73
CA GLY A 325 -2.45 14.92 -8.45
C GLY A 325 -1.14 14.67 -9.17
N CYS A 326 -0.47 13.58 -8.81
CA CYS A 326 0.68 13.04 -9.53
C CYS A 326 0.40 12.92 -11.03
N GLU A 327 -0.80 12.42 -11.36
CA GLU A 327 -1.19 12.08 -12.72
C GLU A 327 -1.59 13.30 -13.57
N SER A 328 -1.84 14.46 -12.94
CA SER A 328 -1.98 15.73 -13.66
C SER A 328 -0.68 16.16 -14.32
N CYS A 329 0.47 15.75 -13.77
CA CYS A 329 1.77 16.06 -14.34
C CYS A 329 2.42 14.88 -15.08
N HIS A 330 2.22 13.66 -14.57
CA HIS A 330 2.88 12.46 -15.06
C HIS A 330 2.03 11.61 -16.01
N GLY A 331 0.80 12.06 -16.29
CA GLY A 331 -0.16 11.34 -17.12
C GLY A 331 -0.81 10.17 -16.40
N THR A 332 -1.59 9.40 -17.15
CA THR A 332 -2.39 8.27 -16.62
C THR A 332 -1.49 7.18 -16.04
N GLY A 333 -1.70 6.87 -14.76
CA GLY A 333 -0.84 6.01 -13.97
C GLY A 333 -1.33 4.58 -13.79
N ALA A 334 -2.57 4.23 -14.16
CA ALA A 334 -3.12 2.89 -13.90
C ALA A 334 -2.31 1.76 -14.56
N ALA A 335 -1.89 1.96 -15.82
CA ALA A 335 -1.06 0.99 -16.53
C ALA A 335 0.36 0.89 -15.93
N HIS A 336 0.94 2.03 -15.53
CA HIS A 336 2.23 2.07 -14.86
C HIS A 336 2.18 1.37 -13.50
N ALA A 337 1.14 1.62 -12.71
CA ALA A 337 0.95 1.00 -11.41
C ALA A 337 0.81 -0.52 -11.51
N ALA A 338 0.21 -1.04 -12.60
CA ALA A 338 0.06 -2.47 -12.83
C ALA A 338 1.34 -3.15 -13.36
N ASP A 339 2.15 -2.44 -14.16
CA ASP A 339 3.39 -2.94 -14.74
C ASP A 339 4.51 -1.87 -14.69
N PRO A 340 5.05 -1.59 -13.49
CA PRO A 340 5.96 -0.46 -13.29
C PRO A 340 7.32 -0.66 -13.96
N GLU A 341 7.70 -1.89 -14.27
CA GLU A 341 8.95 -2.20 -14.96
C GLU A 341 8.89 -1.83 -16.44
N ASN A 342 7.78 -2.13 -17.12
CA ASN A 342 7.67 -2.02 -18.58
C ASN A 342 6.87 -0.80 -19.07
N VAL A 343 5.94 -0.29 -18.25
CA VAL A 343 5.17 0.92 -18.57
C VAL A 343 5.77 2.07 -17.76
N LYS A 344 6.18 3.16 -18.42
CA LYS A 344 6.73 4.35 -17.75
C LYS A 344 5.76 5.52 -17.88
N PRO A 345 5.56 6.30 -16.80
CA PRO A 345 4.79 7.54 -16.88
C PRO A 345 5.58 8.60 -17.66
N TYR A 346 4.99 9.77 -17.89
CA TYR A 346 5.74 10.91 -18.44
C TYR A 346 6.89 11.26 -17.49
N ALA A 347 8.12 11.10 -17.97
CA ALA A 347 9.33 11.23 -17.17
C ALA A 347 9.74 12.70 -16.93
N GLU A 348 9.37 13.59 -17.85
CA GLU A 348 9.66 15.02 -17.76
C GLU A 348 8.38 15.81 -17.93
N VAL A 349 8.18 16.75 -17.00
CA VAL A 349 7.10 17.74 -17.04
C VAL A 349 7.61 18.90 -17.89
N ASP A 350 6.95 19.17 -19.01
CA ASP A 350 7.28 20.31 -19.87
C ASP A 350 6.38 21.52 -19.57
N ASP A 351 6.57 22.60 -20.32
CA ASP A 351 5.80 23.83 -20.19
C ASP A 351 4.32 23.65 -20.57
N GLN A 352 3.97 22.66 -21.39
CA GLN A 352 2.59 22.37 -21.75
C GLN A 352 1.83 21.78 -20.57
N VAL A 353 2.47 20.91 -19.78
CA VAL A 353 1.86 20.29 -18.60
C VAL A 353 1.52 21.34 -17.54
N CYS A 354 2.37 22.35 -17.34
CA CYS A 354 2.12 23.43 -16.39
C CYS A 354 1.08 24.47 -16.90
N GLY A 355 0.89 24.57 -18.21
CA GLY A 355 -0.02 25.54 -18.83
C GLY A 355 -1.39 24.97 -19.23
N ALA A 356 -1.62 23.68 -18.98
CA ALA A 356 -2.83 22.93 -19.32
C ALA A 356 -4.03 23.27 -18.44
#